data_AF-A0A811UI78-F1
#
_entry.id   AF-A0A811UI78-F1
#
_cell.length_a   1.000
_cell.length_b   1.000
_cell.length_c   1.000
_cell.angle_alpha   90.00
_cell.angle_beta   90.00
_cell.angle_gamma   90.00
#
_symmetry.space_group_name_H-M   'P 1'
#
loop_
_entity.id
_entity.type
_entity.pdbx_description
1 polymer ?
#
loop_
_entity_poly.entity_id
_entity_poly.type
_entity_poly.pdbx_seq_one_letter_code
_entity_poly.pdbx_strand_id
1 'polypeptide(L)'
;MPSILLCPQDTAVFTREYLNGWYSLSAYYASKLTSDLPMLLICPTLFTTIIYIMTSQPDVFARFAMCWGVSLILAIVGHFMGLAFGSTFDLQMAILLVPGLSIPFMIFSGFFIRIHELSAIFRPLCDISFYRYTMEALMQAIYGYDRPDLECHVEFCYFKSPSKLLKELDMLGDLYGHDSGITN
;
A
#
# COMPACT_ATOMS: atom_id res chain seq x y z
N MET A 1 11.83 -3.87 3.44
CA MET A 1 11.82 -4.65 4.70
C MET A 1 13.20 -4.74 5.38
N PRO A 2 13.99 -3.66 5.55
CA PRO A 2 15.16 -3.69 6.43
C PRO A 2 14.78 -3.42 7.91
N SER A 3 13.67 -2.72 8.16
CA SER A 3 13.28 -2.26 9.51
C SER A 3 13.04 -3.38 10.52
N ILE A 4 12.49 -4.53 10.09
CA ILE A 4 12.23 -5.68 10.99
C ILE A 4 13.53 -6.30 11.49
N LEU A 5 14.57 -6.31 10.64
CA LEU A 5 15.88 -6.88 10.99
C LEU A 5 16.68 -5.92 11.88
N LEU A 6 16.62 -4.62 11.58
CA LEU A 6 17.38 -3.58 12.28
C LEU A 6 16.75 -3.21 13.63
N CYS A 7 15.43 -3.26 13.76
CA CYS A 7 14.73 -2.85 14.98
C CYS A 7 15.21 -3.58 16.25
N PRO A 8 15.31 -4.92 16.33
CA PRO A 8 15.77 -5.60 17.54
C PRO A 8 17.25 -5.33 17.87
N GLN A 9 18.08 -5.07 16.86
CA GLN A 9 19.47 -4.68 17.07
C GLN A 9 19.57 -3.25 17.64
N ASP A 10 18.81 -2.31 17.08
CA ASP A 10 18.78 -0.92 17.51
C ASP A 10 18.18 -0.77 18.92
N THR A 11 17.14 -1.55 19.26
CA THR A 11 16.48 -1.48 20.57
C THR A 11 17.38 -1.92 21.72
N ALA A 12 18.27 -2.90 21.49
CA ALA A 12 19.22 -3.36 22.49
C ALA A 12 20.26 -2.27 22.86
N VAL A 13 20.74 -1.53 21.87
CA VAL A 13 21.65 -0.39 22.08
C VAL A 13 20.92 0.78 22.71
N PHE A 14 19.76 1.14 22.15
CA PHE A 14 18.90 2.21 22.64
C PHE A 14 18.57 2.06 24.14
N THR A 15 18.18 0.85 24.57
CA THR A 15 17.82 0.62 25.98
C THR A 15 18.99 0.90 26.92
N ARG A 16 20.22 0.58 26.51
CA ARG A 16 21.43 0.84 27.32
C ARG A 16 21.75 2.34 27.40
N GLU A 17 21.66 3.05 26.27
CA GLU A 17 21.96 4.48 26.20
C GLU A 17 20.89 5.34 26.89
N TYR A 18 19.62 4.93 26.78
CA TYR A 18 18.49 5.57 27.45
C TYR A 18 18.57 5.40 28.98
N LEU A 19 18.86 4.19 29.47
CA LEU A 19 19.03 3.95 30.92
C LEU A 19 20.25 4.69 31.50
N ASN A 20 21.26 4.97 30.69
CA ASN A 20 22.40 5.80 31.07
C ASN A 20 22.12 7.31 30.98
N GLY A 21 20.95 7.73 30.48
CA GLY A 21 20.54 9.13 30.40
C GLY A 21 21.26 9.96 29.33
N TRP A 22 21.76 9.33 28.26
CA TRP A 22 22.52 10.03 27.21
C TRP A 22 21.65 10.92 26.31
N TYR A 23 20.38 10.55 26.11
CA TYR A 23 19.41 11.33 25.34
C TYR A 23 17.96 11.03 25.74
N SER A 24 17.05 11.94 25.39
CA SER A 24 15.61 11.75 25.60
C SER A 24 14.99 10.84 24.54
N LEU A 25 13.87 10.22 24.89
CA LEU A 25 13.12 9.32 24.02
C LEU A 25 12.66 10.02 22.73
N SER A 26 12.23 11.28 22.82
CA SER A 26 11.82 12.09 21.66
C SER A 26 12.98 12.40 20.71
N ALA A 27 14.19 12.64 21.23
CA ALA A 27 15.37 12.89 20.42
C ALA A 27 15.73 11.66 19.57
N TYR A 28 15.65 10.46 20.16
CA TYR A 28 15.90 9.20 19.47
C TYR A 28 14.90 8.96 18.32
N TYR A 29 13.59 9.10 18.58
CA TYR A 29 12.58 8.92 17.55
C TYR A 29 12.69 9.96 16.43
N ALA A 30 13.01 11.21 16.75
CA ALA A 30 13.25 12.24 15.75
C ALA A 30 14.46 11.93 14.88
N SER A 31 15.59 11.51 15.47
CA SER A 31 16.77 11.11 14.70
C SER A 31 16.51 9.89 13.83
N LYS A 32 15.79 8.88 14.35
CA LYS A 32 15.46 7.65 13.62
C LYS A 32 14.54 7.92 12.44
N LEU A 33 13.50 8.75 12.64
CA LEU A 33 12.61 9.15 11.55
C LEU A 33 13.37 9.92 10.47
N THR A 34 14.28 10.83 10.88
CA THR A 34 15.09 11.63 9.95
C THR A 34 16.09 10.78 9.18
N SER A 35 16.68 9.74 9.79
CA SER A 35 17.60 8.82 9.10
C SER A 35 16.88 7.94 8.09
N ASP A 36 15.63 7.54 8.38
CA ASP A 36 14.89 6.59 7.57
C ASP A 36 14.13 7.28 6.41
N LEU A 37 13.79 8.56 6.56
CA LEU A 37 13.03 9.35 5.58
C LEU A 37 13.67 9.42 4.18
N PRO A 38 14.99 9.62 4.00
CA PRO A 38 15.61 9.60 2.68
C PRO A 38 15.41 8.28 1.95
N MET A 39 15.63 7.15 2.64
CA MET A 39 15.45 5.82 2.05
C MET A 39 13.97 5.56 1.72
N LEU A 40 13.08 6.03 2.59
CA LEU A 40 11.63 5.92 2.42
C LEU A 40 11.10 6.73 1.23
N LEU A 41 11.80 7.79 0.80
CA LEU A 41 11.46 8.55 -0.40
C LEU A 41 12.14 7.99 -1.66
N ILE A 42 13.43 7.63 -1.57
CA ILE A 42 14.23 7.18 -2.72
C ILE A 42 13.74 5.83 -3.26
N CYS A 43 13.43 4.87 -2.39
CA CYS A 43 12.97 3.56 -2.84
C CYS A 43 11.65 3.60 -3.65
N PRO A 44 10.55 4.21 -3.16
CA PRO A 44 9.30 4.26 -3.92
C PRO A 44 9.38 5.19 -5.13
N THR A 45 10.15 6.28 -5.09
CA THR A 45 10.37 7.13 -6.29
C THR A 45 11.03 6.31 -7.41
N LEU A 46 12.11 5.60 -7.12
CA LEU A 46 12.79 4.76 -8.12
C LEU A 46 11.89 3.62 -8.60
N PHE A 47 11.19 2.95 -7.69
CA PHE A 47 10.29 1.84 -8.06
C PHE A 47 9.14 2.31 -8.95
N THR A 48 8.45 3.39 -8.58
CA THR A 48 7.32 3.93 -9.36
C THR A 48 7.79 4.48 -10.72
N THR A 49 8.92 5.16 -10.79
CA THR A 49 9.46 5.67 -12.09
C THR A 49 9.77 4.53 -13.06
N ILE A 50 10.47 3.48 -12.61
CA ILE A 50 10.81 2.34 -13.46
C ILE A 50 9.54 1.66 -13.99
N ILE A 51 8.57 1.38 -13.12
CA ILE A 51 7.32 0.69 -13.52
C ILE A 51 6.48 1.55 -14.47
N TYR A 52 6.42 2.87 -14.23
CA TYR A 52 5.64 3.77 -15.07
C TYR A 52 6.17 3.77 -16.51
N ILE A 53 7.50 3.81 -16.66
CA ILE A 53 8.17 3.76 -17.97
C ILE A 53 7.98 2.39 -18.62
N MET A 54 8.17 1.29 -17.87
CA MET A 54 8.07 -0.07 -18.40
C MET A 54 6.65 -0.44 -18.86
N THR A 55 5.64 0.11 -18.20
CA THR A 55 4.22 -0.14 -18.52
C THR A 55 3.69 0.85 -19.57
N SER A 56 4.54 1.71 -20.12
CA SER A 56 4.20 2.72 -21.13
C SER A 56 2.91 3.48 -20.79
N GLN A 57 2.78 3.93 -19.54
CA GLN A 57 1.62 4.72 -19.11
C GLN A 57 1.68 6.14 -19.71
N PRO A 58 0.54 6.79 -19.95
CA PRO A 58 0.48 8.10 -20.61
C PRO A 58 1.25 9.13 -19.78
N ASP A 59 2.13 9.91 -20.41
CA ASP A 59 3.02 10.87 -19.74
C ASP A 59 2.28 12.10 -19.21
N VAL A 60 1.42 11.89 -18.21
CA VAL A 60 0.64 12.92 -17.54
C VAL A 60 1.15 13.02 -16.11
N PHE A 61 1.86 14.11 -15.79
CA PHE A 61 2.48 14.33 -14.50
C PHE A 61 1.50 14.15 -13.31
N ALA A 62 0.25 14.59 -13.47
CA ALA A 62 -0.77 14.43 -12.42
C ALA A 62 -1.02 12.95 -12.07
N ARG A 63 -1.08 12.07 -13.07
CA ARG A 63 -1.29 10.62 -12.86
C ARG A 63 -0.06 9.97 -12.22
N PHE A 64 1.13 10.35 -12.68
CA PHE A 64 2.38 9.91 -12.07
C PHE A 64 2.46 10.33 -10.60
N ALA A 65 2.14 11.59 -10.28
CA ALA A 65 2.14 12.11 -8.91
C ALA A 65 1.14 11.37 -7.99
N MET A 66 -0.05 11.02 -8.50
CA MET A 66 -1.01 10.20 -7.75
C MET A 66 -0.47 8.79 -7.49
N CYS A 67 0.08 8.11 -8.51
CA CYS A 67 0.67 6.78 -8.35
C CYS A 67 1.86 6.79 -7.38
N TRP A 68 2.69 7.83 -7.45
CA TRP A 68 3.81 8.05 -6.57
C TRP A 68 3.37 8.35 -5.13
N GLY A 69 2.33 9.16 -4.95
CA GLY A 69 1.77 9.45 -3.62
C GLY A 69 1.22 8.19 -2.95
N VAL A 70 0.48 7.35 -3.69
CA VAL A 70 -0.03 6.06 -3.20
C VAL A 70 1.12 5.12 -2.82
N SER A 71 2.16 5.00 -3.67
CA SER A 71 3.31 4.15 -3.37
C SER A 71 4.12 4.64 -2.17
N LEU A 72 4.23 5.96 -1.98
CA LEU A 72 4.87 6.56 -0.82
C LEU A 72 4.09 6.27 0.46
N ILE A 73 2.76 6.45 0.46
CA ILE A 73 1.92 6.13 1.63
C ILE A 73 2.02 4.65 1.97
N LEU A 74 1.97 3.77 0.97
CA LEU A 74 2.14 2.32 1.18
C LEU A 74 3.51 1.99 1.80
N ALA A 75 4.58 2.63 1.33
CA ALA A 75 5.92 2.45 1.88
C ALA A 75 6.00 2.91 3.35
N ILE A 76 5.38 4.05 3.67
CA ILE A 76 5.30 4.59 5.04
C ILE A 76 4.56 3.61 5.96
N VAL A 77 3.37 3.14 5.55
CA VAL A 77 2.58 2.16 6.31
C VAL A 77 3.38 0.87 6.53
N GLY A 78 4.02 0.35 5.49
CA GLY A 78 4.86 -0.84 5.59
C GLY A 78 6.07 -0.66 6.51
N HIS A 79 6.67 0.53 6.53
CA HIS A 79 7.77 0.86 7.43
C HIS A 79 7.31 0.85 8.90
N PHE A 80 6.19 1.50 9.23
CA PHE A 80 5.64 1.51 10.59
C PHE A 80 5.18 0.14 11.06
N MET A 81 4.52 -0.64 10.20
CA MET A 81 4.21 -2.04 10.54
C MET A 81 5.48 -2.83 10.83
N GLY A 82 6.52 -2.68 10.01
CA GLY A 82 7.81 -3.33 10.23
C GLY A 82 8.44 -2.97 11.58
N LEU A 83 8.36 -1.71 11.99
CA LEU A 83 8.82 -1.27 13.32
C LEU A 83 7.96 -1.86 14.45
N ALA A 84 6.63 -1.85 14.31
CA ALA A 84 5.71 -2.37 15.33
C ALA A 84 5.88 -3.89 15.58
N PHE A 85 5.99 -4.68 14.50
CA PHE A 85 6.24 -6.11 14.63
C PHE A 85 7.68 -6.40 15.09
N GLY A 86 8.66 -5.63 14.61
CA GLY A 86 10.07 -5.77 15.01
C GLY A 86 10.36 -5.39 16.46
N SER A 87 9.55 -4.53 17.08
CA SER A 87 9.69 -4.20 18.51
C SER A 87 8.94 -5.16 19.44
N THR A 88 7.89 -5.82 18.95
CA THR A 88 6.97 -6.62 19.78
C THR A 88 7.35 -8.10 19.81
N PHE A 89 7.83 -8.62 18.69
CA PHE A 89 8.12 -10.06 18.52
C PHE A 89 9.62 -10.30 18.36
N ASP A 90 10.06 -11.53 18.69
CA ASP A 90 11.40 -11.98 18.36
C ASP A 90 11.63 -12.00 16.84
N LEU A 91 12.88 -11.79 16.42
CA LEU A 91 13.26 -11.67 15.01
C LEU A 91 12.74 -12.83 14.16
N GLN A 92 12.86 -14.07 14.66
CA GLN A 92 12.44 -15.26 13.91
C GLN A 92 10.92 -15.29 13.71
N MET A 93 10.16 -14.95 14.75
CA MET A 93 8.70 -14.92 14.69
C MET A 93 8.19 -13.76 13.83
N ALA A 94 8.81 -12.58 13.94
CA ALA A 94 8.43 -11.40 13.15
C ALA A 94 8.59 -11.64 11.64
N ILE A 95 9.69 -12.27 11.22
CA ILE A 95 9.95 -12.58 9.80
C ILE A 95 8.92 -13.56 9.23
N LEU A 96 8.38 -14.48 10.04
CA LEU A 96 7.33 -15.41 9.61
C LEU A 96 5.94 -14.77 9.62
N LEU A 97 5.63 -14.01 10.68
CA LEU A 97 4.30 -13.48 10.92
C LEU A 97 3.93 -12.36 9.95
N VAL A 98 4.86 -11.45 9.64
CA VAL A 98 4.59 -10.31 8.75
C VAL A 98 4.13 -10.76 7.35
N PRO A 99 4.88 -11.61 6.60
CA PRO A 99 4.41 -12.12 5.32
C PRO A 99 3.19 -13.04 5.48
N GLY A 100 3.11 -13.81 6.58
CA GLY A 100 1.98 -14.67 6.88
C GLY A 100 0.66 -13.92 7.03
N LEU A 101 0.68 -12.69 7.55
CA LEU A 101 -0.48 -11.81 7.65
C LEU A 101 -0.68 -10.97 6.38
N SER A 102 0.39 -10.47 5.76
CA SER A 102 0.27 -9.59 4.59
C SER A 102 -0.30 -10.30 3.37
N ILE A 103 0.03 -11.59 3.15
CA ILE A 103 -0.46 -12.34 1.99
C ILE A 103 -1.99 -12.48 2.00
N PRO A 104 -2.63 -12.95 3.09
CA PRO A 104 -4.09 -12.94 3.19
C PRO A 104 -4.70 -11.56 2.97
N PHE A 105 -4.15 -10.51 3.60
CA PHE A 105 -4.66 -9.14 3.41
C PHE A 105 -4.54 -8.63 1.97
N MET A 106 -3.51 -9.08 1.23
CA MET A 106 -3.35 -8.80 -0.19
C MET A 106 -4.37 -9.56 -1.04
N ILE A 107 -4.69 -10.81 -0.71
CA ILE A 107 -5.73 -11.58 -1.43
C ILE A 107 -7.11 -10.93 -1.25
N PHE A 108 -7.42 -10.46 -0.04
CA PHE A 108 -8.66 -9.74 0.29
C PHE A 108 -8.66 -8.26 -0.12
N SER A 109 -7.73 -7.82 -0.98
CA SER A 109 -7.66 -6.42 -1.44
C SER A 109 -8.73 -6.02 -2.46
N GLY A 110 -9.62 -6.93 -2.85
CA GLY A 110 -10.68 -6.69 -3.85
C GLY A 110 -10.23 -6.96 -5.30
N PHE A 111 -8.92 -6.93 -5.59
CA PHE A 111 -8.40 -7.22 -6.93
C PHE A 111 -8.45 -8.71 -7.30
N PHE A 112 -8.10 -9.60 -6.36
CA PHE A 112 -8.06 -11.05 -6.61
C PHE A 112 -9.40 -11.74 -6.37
N ILE A 113 -10.15 -11.28 -5.36
CA ILE A 113 -11.47 -11.80 -5.00
C ILE A 113 -12.43 -10.62 -4.89
N ARG A 114 -13.53 -10.68 -5.63
CA ARG A 114 -14.56 -9.64 -5.64
C ARG A 114 -15.31 -9.62 -4.31
N ILE A 115 -15.56 -8.43 -3.77
CA ILE A 115 -16.12 -8.25 -2.42
C ILE A 115 -17.57 -8.74 -2.35
N HIS A 116 -18.33 -8.63 -3.44
CA HIS A 116 -19.71 -9.10 -3.49
C HIS A 116 -19.86 -10.63 -3.39
N GLU A 117 -18.86 -11.39 -3.84
CA GLU A 117 -18.85 -12.87 -3.74
C GLU A 117 -18.50 -13.36 -2.32
N LEU A 118 -18.01 -12.46 -1.45
CA LEU A 118 -17.60 -12.80 -0.10
C LEU A 118 -18.78 -12.89 0.88
N SER A 119 -18.77 -13.94 1.69
CA SER A 119 -19.69 -14.08 2.84
C SER A 119 -19.56 -12.89 3.79
N ALA A 120 -20.69 -12.46 4.37
CA ALA A 120 -20.79 -11.28 5.23
C ALA A 120 -19.80 -11.27 6.41
N ILE A 121 -19.38 -12.47 6.87
CA ILE A 121 -18.43 -12.63 7.98
C ILE A 121 -17.04 -12.08 7.62
N PHE A 122 -16.61 -12.20 6.37
CA PHE A 122 -15.26 -11.78 5.94
C PHE A 122 -15.19 -10.34 5.43
N ARG A 123 -16.33 -9.68 5.16
CA ARG A 123 -16.40 -8.29 4.71
C ARG A 123 -15.64 -7.28 5.61
N PRO A 124 -15.78 -7.29 6.95
CA PRO A 124 -15.04 -6.34 7.79
C PRO A 124 -13.52 -6.51 7.70
N LEU A 125 -13.02 -7.71 7.37
CA LEU A 125 -11.59 -7.95 7.20
C LEU A 125 -11.07 -7.23 5.94
N CYS A 126 -11.87 -7.19 4.87
CA CYS A 126 -11.55 -6.45 3.65
C CYS A 126 -11.57 -4.94 3.87
N ASP A 127 -12.48 -4.43 4.71
CA ASP A 127 -12.56 -3.00 5.08
C ASP A 127 -11.35 -2.51 5.88
N ILE A 128 -10.78 -3.35 6.74
CA ILE A 128 -9.62 -2.98 7.56
C ILE A 128 -8.30 -3.03 6.75
N SER A 129 -8.28 -3.77 5.64
CA SER A 129 -7.06 -3.99 4.86
C SER A 129 -6.61 -2.74 4.12
N PHE A 130 -5.48 -2.16 4.52
CA PHE A 130 -4.86 -1.04 3.78
C PHE A 130 -4.47 -1.41 2.34
N TYR A 131 -4.28 -2.70 2.04
CA TYR A 131 -4.02 -3.17 0.68
C TYR A 131 -5.20 -2.93 -0.25
N ARG A 132 -6.44 -3.03 0.25
CA ARG A 132 -7.64 -2.73 -0.53
C ARG A 132 -7.62 -1.29 -1.03
N TYR A 133 -7.52 -0.34 -0.10
CA TYR A 133 -7.49 1.09 -0.42
C TYR A 133 -6.32 1.45 -1.33
N THR A 134 -5.18 0.79 -1.16
CA THR A 134 -4.01 1.00 -2.02
C THR A 134 -4.28 0.54 -3.46
N MET A 135 -4.87 -0.64 -3.66
CA MET A 135 -5.17 -1.16 -5.00
C MET A 135 -6.23 -0.30 -5.70
N GLU A 136 -7.30 0.06 -4.98
CA GLU A 136 -8.36 0.93 -5.47
C GLU A 136 -7.80 2.31 -5.87
N ALA A 137 -6.99 2.94 -5.01
CA ALA A 137 -6.36 4.23 -5.30
C ALA A 137 -5.40 4.16 -6.49
N LEU A 138 -4.61 3.09 -6.61
CA LEU A 138 -3.69 2.91 -7.74
C LEU A 138 -4.46 2.70 -9.05
N MET A 139 -5.52 1.90 -9.03
CA MET A 139 -6.35 1.64 -10.20
C MET A 139 -7.06 2.92 -10.66
N GLN A 140 -7.59 3.71 -9.73
CA GLN A 140 -8.18 5.02 -9.99
C GLN A 140 -7.15 6.02 -10.53
N ALA A 141 -5.93 6.03 -10.00
CA ALA A 141 -4.86 6.89 -10.51
C ALA A 141 -4.45 6.56 -11.95
N ILE A 142 -4.46 5.27 -12.33
CA ILE A 142 -4.04 4.81 -13.66
C ILE A 142 -5.18 4.93 -14.68
N TYR A 143 -6.38 4.45 -14.35
CA TYR A 143 -7.50 4.29 -15.29
C TYR A 143 -8.63 5.30 -15.08
N GLY A 144 -8.70 5.96 -13.93
CA GLY A 144 -9.70 6.97 -13.62
C GLY A 144 -9.42 8.33 -14.28
N TYR A 145 -10.15 9.34 -13.80
CA TYR A 145 -10.07 10.74 -14.23
C TYR A 145 -10.19 10.92 -15.76
N ASP A 146 -11.29 10.40 -16.33
CA ASP A 146 -11.65 10.51 -17.76
C ASP A 146 -10.47 10.26 -18.71
N ARG A 147 -9.76 9.14 -18.49
CA ARG A 147 -8.70 8.70 -19.40
C ARG A 147 -9.28 8.40 -20.79
N PRO A 148 -8.61 8.80 -21.89
CA PRO A 148 -9.02 8.39 -23.22
C PRO A 148 -8.98 6.86 -23.37
N ASP A 149 -9.75 6.36 -24.35
CA ASP A 149 -9.79 4.96 -24.72
C ASP A 149 -8.38 4.37 -24.90
N LEU A 150 -8.19 3.14 -24.44
CA LEU A 150 -6.93 2.43 -24.62
C LEU A 150 -6.74 2.04 -26.09
N GLU A 151 -5.47 2.04 -26.53
CA GLU A 151 -5.09 1.50 -27.83
C GLU A 151 -5.29 -0.02 -27.84
N CYS A 152 -6.07 -0.52 -28.80
CA CYS A 152 -6.31 -1.94 -28.98
C CYS A 152 -5.82 -2.38 -30.36
N HIS A 153 -5.05 -3.46 -30.40
CA HIS A 153 -4.50 -4.03 -31.63
C HIS A 153 -5.43 -5.05 -32.32
N VAL A 154 -6.62 -5.28 -31.77
CA VAL A 154 -7.63 -6.24 -32.27
C VAL A 154 -8.94 -5.52 -32.61
N GLU A 155 -9.67 -5.99 -33.62
CA GLU A 155 -10.92 -5.37 -34.10
C GLU A 155 -12.01 -5.28 -33.04
N PHE A 156 -12.09 -6.26 -32.13
CA PHE A 156 -13.01 -6.25 -31.00
C PHE A 156 -12.25 -6.15 -29.67
N CYS A 157 -12.36 -4.98 -29.01
CA CYS A 157 -11.73 -4.73 -27.73
C CYS A 157 -12.78 -4.45 -26.65
N TYR A 158 -13.06 -5.47 -25.82
CA TYR A 158 -14.05 -5.36 -24.75
C TYR A 158 -13.65 -4.30 -23.68
N PHE A 159 -12.36 -4.26 -23.33
CA PHE A 159 -11.80 -3.34 -22.32
C PHE A 159 -11.23 -2.05 -22.92
N LYS A 160 -11.76 -1.59 -24.05
CA LYS A 160 -11.34 -0.33 -24.69
C LYS A 160 -11.53 0.87 -23.76
N SER A 161 -12.63 0.89 -23.02
CA SER A 161 -12.99 1.98 -22.12
C SER A 161 -12.49 1.71 -20.69
N PRO A 162 -11.66 2.60 -20.11
CA PRO A 162 -11.14 2.46 -18.74
C PRO A 162 -12.23 2.37 -17.67
N SER A 163 -13.35 3.08 -17.85
CA SER A 163 -14.46 3.08 -16.89
C SER A 163 -15.17 1.73 -16.83
N LYS A 164 -15.27 1.00 -17.95
CA LYS A 164 -15.77 -0.37 -17.97
C LYS A 164 -14.84 -1.34 -17.25
N LEU A 165 -13.53 -1.17 -17.42
CA LEU A 165 -12.53 -1.97 -16.70
C LEU A 165 -12.63 -1.75 -15.18
N LEU A 166 -12.73 -0.49 -14.75
CA LEU A 166 -12.92 -0.15 -13.33
C LEU A 166 -14.21 -0.71 -12.75
N LYS A 167 -15.30 -0.71 -13.52
CA LYS A 167 -16.58 -1.28 -13.12
C LYS A 167 -16.52 -2.79 -12.95
N GLU A 168 -15.89 -3.49 -13.88
CA GLU A 168 -15.77 -4.95 -13.82
C GLU A 168 -14.89 -5.40 -12.64
N LEU A 169 -13.91 -4.58 -12.27
CA LEU A 169 -13.01 -4.83 -11.15
C LEU A 169 -13.55 -4.33 -9.81
N ASP A 170 -14.77 -3.77 -9.77
CA ASP A 170 -15.38 -3.26 -8.53
C ASP A 170 -14.51 -2.20 -7.83
N MET A 171 -13.83 -1.37 -8.63
CA MET A 171 -12.85 -0.36 -8.16
C MET A 171 -13.24 1.06 -8.56
N LEU A 172 -14.54 1.34 -8.71
CA LEU A 172 -15.05 2.65 -9.14
C LEU A 172 -14.93 3.76 -8.09
N GLY A 173 -14.47 3.46 -6.87
CA GLY A 173 -14.45 4.41 -5.77
C GLY A 173 -15.73 4.27 -4.95
N ASP A 174 -15.72 3.38 -3.95
CA ASP A 174 -16.92 3.07 -3.20
C ASP A 174 -17.26 4.17 -2.17
N LEU A 175 -18.31 4.94 -2.47
CA LEU A 175 -19.28 5.31 -1.44
C LEU A 175 -20.00 4.02 -1.03
N TYR A 176 -19.42 3.29 -0.08
CA TYR A 176 -19.87 2.01 0.47
C TYR A 176 -21.37 1.93 0.83
N GLY A 177 -22.06 3.07 0.97
CA GLY A 177 -23.50 3.17 1.20
C GLY A 177 -24.39 2.92 -0.02
N HIS A 178 -23.91 3.09 -1.26
CA HIS A 178 -24.75 2.98 -2.44
C HIS A 178 -24.81 1.56 -3.03
N ASP A 179 -23.76 0.76 -2.85
CA ASP A 179 -23.66 -0.63 -3.35
C ASP A 179 -24.10 -1.70 -2.34
N SER A 180 -24.27 -1.33 -1.06
CA SER A 180 -24.80 -2.23 -0.03
C SER A 180 -26.34 -2.33 -0.02
N GLY A 181 -27.05 -1.67 -0.94
CA GLY A 181 -28.51 -1.71 -0.99
C GLY A 181 -29.18 -1.14 0.27
N ILE A 182 -28.48 -0.26 0.99
CA ILE A 182 -28.99 0.46 2.17
C ILE A 182 -29.22 1.93 1.82
N THR A 183 -29.95 2.18 0.74
CA THR A 183 -30.69 3.42 0.53
C THR A 183 -31.99 3.05 -0.16
N ASN A 184 -33.11 3.36 0.52
CA ASN A 184 -34.49 3.18 0.05
C ASN A 184 -34.69 3.64 -1.41
#